data_AF-A0A448PHQ8-F1
#
_entry.id   AF-A0A448PHQ8-F1
#
_cell.length_a   1.000
_cell.length_b   1.000
_cell.length_c   1.000
_cell.angle_alpha   90.00
_cell.angle_beta   90.00
_cell.angle_gamma   90.00
#
_symmetry.space_group_name_H-M   'P 1'
#
loop_
_entity.id
_entity.type
_entity.pdbx_description
1 polymer ?
#
loop_
_entity_poly.entity_id
_entity_poly.type
_entity_poly.pdbx_seq_one_letter_code
_entity_poly.pdbx_strand_id
1 'polypeptide(L)'
;MKENSFHPEAPAFDVVLAQTIARHFRGATIEAIDDVQTVRLGDGLPTIGCFIDEVQDRQPYGAFIFLQISGGAFGDRRTLVTASGYGSSQLESVVTAGCNWACAFGPVLLAGIGRPELIDSNDPDFEQFEATVGGRRYRVTTGHLDRSMNMPIEEVTAYRQRLGGPRALTDRVLSSPLIPATRSSEAVALGCYAAIGSFSTTELKLAGADWSAGLSVLESIPPEPGGHRMLREWSVLTPLEPAPPLTRDGLQHTLNLISAASDDPGSEAGWLGARHHGMRLGPPSLPSGLSLPEDMRWFLSTIAGSGAGPGYGLDIYPADDGGIHLADAGCGAEWRMSPYDGSVWLDSRACDDGFTRVAPSFIAWYEAWLDHAIRGGGSFAQWSYRVDAAYKMLEQSAAEYGVERLPETVTRVKIQTPTKAFGPCHSCQIVYARCGVPESVFITAPSPAS
;
A
#
# COMPACT_ATOMS: atom_id res chain seq x y z
N MET A 1 -0.50 -29.67 -16.05
CA MET A 1 -0.74 -29.11 -17.40
C MET A 1 -1.47 -30.13 -18.25
N LYS A 2 -2.79 -29.98 -18.38
CA LYS A 2 -3.51 -30.49 -19.54
C LYS A 2 -4.05 -29.25 -20.24
N GLU A 3 -3.69 -29.11 -21.50
CA GLU A 3 -4.14 -28.02 -22.37
C GLU A 3 -5.67 -28.03 -22.43
N ASN A 4 -6.27 -26.95 -21.91
CA ASN A 4 -7.65 -26.64 -22.22
C ASN A 4 -7.71 -26.25 -23.70
N SER A 5 -8.44 -27.03 -24.47
CA SER A 5 -8.81 -26.70 -25.86
C SER A 5 -9.68 -25.45 -25.85
N PHE A 6 -9.08 -24.30 -26.14
CA PHE A 6 -9.79 -23.03 -26.32
C PHE A 6 -10.51 -23.02 -27.67
N HIS A 7 -11.83 -22.81 -27.64
CA HIS A 7 -12.61 -22.47 -28.84
C HIS A 7 -12.27 -21.03 -29.27
N PRO A 8 -11.93 -20.76 -30.55
CA PRO A 8 -11.40 -19.46 -31.00
C PRO A 8 -12.39 -18.28 -31.04
N GLU A 9 -13.66 -18.47 -30.65
CA GLU A 9 -14.72 -17.45 -30.83
C GLU A 9 -15.27 -16.87 -29.51
N ALA A 10 -14.86 -17.38 -28.34
CA ALA A 10 -15.29 -16.84 -27.05
C ALA A 10 -14.29 -15.77 -26.57
N PRO A 11 -14.73 -14.55 -26.20
CA PRO A 11 -13.84 -13.57 -25.60
C PRO A 11 -13.25 -14.12 -24.30
N ALA A 12 -11.97 -13.85 -24.07
CA ALA A 12 -11.30 -14.21 -22.83
C ALA A 12 -12.03 -13.58 -21.62
N PHE A 13 -12.06 -14.28 -20.49
CA PHE A 13 -12.91 -13.87 -19.36
C PHE A 13 -12.51 -12.53 -18.73
N ASP A 14 -11.24 -12.17 -18.79
CA ASP A 14 -10.71 -10.86 -18.41
C ASP A 14 -11.32 -9.73 -19.27
N VAL A 15 -11.45 -9.95 -20.58
CA VAL A 15 -12.14 -9.02 -21.50
C VAL A 15 -13.61 -8.89 -21.14
N VAL A 16 -14.28 -10.02 -20.85
CA VAL A 16 -15.69 -10.02 -20.42
C VAL A 16 -15.87 -9.26 -19.11
N LEU A 17 -14.97 -9.46 -18.14
CA LEU A 17 -14.98 -8.74 -16.87
C LEU A 17 -14.85 -7.24 -17.09
N ALA A 18 -13.83 -6.79 -17.83
CA ALA A 18 -13.63 -5.37 -18.11
C ALA A 18 -14.81 -4.74 -18.86
N GLN A 19 -15.39 -5.46 -19.85
CA GLN A 19 -16.61 -5.03 -20.54
C GLN A 19 -17.81 -4.92 -19.62
N THR A 20 -17.96 -5.87 -18.69
CA THR A 20 -19.04 -5.83 -17.71
C THR A 20 -18.90 -4.61 -16.82
N ILE A 21 -17.70 -4.39 -16.24
CA ILE A 21 -17.41 -3.23 -15.40
C ILE A 21 -17.65 -1.92 -16.17
N ALA A 22 -17.08 -1.76 -17.36
CA ALA A 22 -17.19 -0.52 -18.14
C ALA A 22 -18.64 -0.11 -18.44
N ARG A 23 -19.55 -1.07 -18.65
CA ARG A 23 -20.97 -0.78 -18.90
C ARG A 23 -21.69 -0.10 -17.73
N HIS A 24 -21.15 -0.18 -16.51
CA HIS A 24 -21.70 0.51 -15.34
C HIS A 24 -21.22 1.96 -15.20
N PHE A 25 -20.26 2.41 -16.02
CA PHE A 25 -19.70 3.75 -15.94
C PHE A 25 -19.90 4.52 -17.24
N ARG A 26 -20.57 5.66 -17.13
CA ARG A 26 -20.92 6.48 -18.29
C ARG A 26 -19.66 6.98 -19.01
N GLY A 27 -19.52 6.60 -20.28
CA GLY A 27 -18.39 7.03 -21.11
C GLY A 27 -17.08 6.29 -20.83
N ALA A 28 -17.10 5.24 -20.02
CA ALA A 28 -15.90 4.44 -19.77
C ALA A 28 -15.45 3.69 -21.03
N THR A 29 -14.14 3.58 -21.20
CA THR A 29 -13.49 2.84 -22.29
C THR A 29 -12.63 1.72 -21.73
N ILE A 30 -12.27 0.76 -22.59
CA ILE A 30 -11.43 -0.37 -22.21
C ILE A 30 -10.17 -0.32 -23.05
N GLU A 31 -9.02 -0.49 -22.41
CA GLU A 31 -7.72 -0.62 -23.06
C GLU A 31 -6.90 -1.71 -22.37
N ALA A 32 -5.99 -2.36 -23.11
CA ALA A 32 -5.02 -3.27 -22.53
C ALA A 32 -3.76 -2.48 -22.16
N ILE A 33 -3.38 -2.47 -20.88
CA ILE A 33 -2.16 -1.82 -20.38
C ILE A 33 -1.34 -2.88 -19.68
N ASP A 34 -0.09 -3.08 -20.09
CA ASP A 34 0.81 -4.10 -19.53
C ASP A 34 0.15 -5.48 -19.42
N ASP A 35 -0.54 -5.90 -20.49
CA ASP A 35 -1.32 -7.15 -20.60
C ASP A 35 -2.51 -7.28 -19.62
N VAL A 36 -2.94 -6.18 -18.99
CA VAL A 36 -4.11 -6.12 -18.11
C VAL A 36 -5.26 -5.38 -18.79
N GLN A 37 -6.44 -6.00 -18.82
CA GLN A 37 -7.67 -5.34 -19.25
C GLN A 37 -8.05 -4.24 -18.26
N THR A 38 -7.98 -2.99 -18.71
CA THR A 38 -8.15 -1.80 -17.87
C THR A 38 -9.33 -0.98 -18.32
N VAL A 39 -10.23 -0.66 -17.40
CA VAL A 39 -11.34 0.27 -17.62
C VAL A 39 -10.89 1.68 -17.26
N ARG A 40 -10.97 2.60 -18.22
CA ARG A 40 -10.78 4.03 -17.98
C ARG A 40 -12.13 4.70 -17.77
N LEU A 41 -12.28 5.40 -16.65
CA LEU A 41 -13.53 6.11 -16.35
C LEU A 41 -13.64 7.46 -17.05
N GLY A 42 -12.51 8.04 -17.49
CA GLY A 42 -12.42 9.33 -18.15
C GLY A 42 -11.15 10.09 -17.72
N ASP A 43 -10.93 11.26 -18.32
CA ASP A 43 -9.76 12.08 -18.01
C ASP A 43 -9.77 12.58 -16.56
N GLY A 44 -8.64 12.43 -15.87
CA GLY A 44 -8.47 12.80 -14.46
C GLY A 44 -9.23 11.90 -13.46
N LEU A 45 -9.92 10.86 -13.95
CA LEU A 45 -10.58 9.86 -13.10
C LEU A 45 -9.69 8.63 -12.92
N PRO A 46 -9.95 7.82 -11.88
CA PRO A 46 -9.24 6.56 -11.68
C PRO A 46 -9.44 5.59 -12.86
N THR A 47 -8.46 4.72 -13.05
CA THR A 47 -8.55 3.51 -13.89
C THR A 47 -8.80 2.29 -13.02
N ILE A 48 -9.38 1.24 -13.61
CA ILE A 48 -9.69 -0.02 -12.94
C ILE A 48 -9.07 -1.16 -13.75
N GLY A 49 -7.97 -1.73 -13.26
CA GLY A 49 -7.40 -2.97 -13.80
C GLY A 49 -8.22 -4.18 -13.35
N CYS A 50 -8.61 -5.05 -14.29
CA CYS A 50 -9.48 -6.18 -14.06
C CYS A 50 -8.70 -7.50 -14.03
N PHE A 51 -8.81 -8.24 -12.92
CA PHE A 51 -8.14 -9.52 -12.72
C PHE A 51 -9.14 -10.58 -12.25
N ILE A 52 -8.93 -11.80 -12.72
CA ILE A 52 -9.68 -12.98 -12.28
C ILE A 52 -8.69 -13.89 -11.57
N ASP A 53 -8.97 -14.17 -10.30
CA ASP A 53 -8.14 -15.06 -9.48
C ASP A 53 -8.45 -16.53 -9.78
N GLU A 54 -9.73 -16.86 -9.69
CA GLU A 54 -10.22 -18.21 -9.83
C GLU A 54 -11.56 -18.20 -10.57
N VAL A 55 -11.70 -19.13 -11.51
CA VAL A 55 -12.98 -19.52 -12.08
C VAL A 55 -13.13 -21.01 -11.84
N GLN A 56 -14.16 -21.39 -11.09
CA GLN A 56 -14.44 -22.79 -10.80
C GLN A 56 -14.88 -23.51 -12.08
N ASP A 57 -14.40 -24.73 -12.29
CA ASP A 57 -14.68 -25.56 -13.47
C ASP A 57 -15.84 -26.53 -13.28
N ARG A 58 -16.47 -26.49 -12.11
CA ARG A 58 -17.56 -27.38 -11.70
C ARG A 58 -18.65 -26.62 -10.96
N GLN A 59 -19.85 -27.18 -10.93
CA GLN A 59 -20.96 -26.59 -10.22
C GLN A 59 -20.80 -26.67 -8.68
N PRO A 60 -21.28 -25.65 -7.94
CA PRO A 60 -21.78 -24.37 -8.46
C PRO A 60 -20.64 -23.54 -9.06
N TYR A 61 -20.84 -22.97 -10.25
CA TYR A 61 -19.78 -22.17 -10.87
C TYR A 61 -19.60 -20.87 -10.09
N GLY A 62 -18.38 -20.61 -9.66
CA GLY A 62 -17.96 -19.39 -8.99
C GLY A 62 -16.85 -18.68 -9.76
N ALA A 63 -16.80 -17.36 -9.65
CA ALA A 63 -15.66 -16.55 -10.06
C ALA A 63 -15.27 -15.64 -8.90
N PHE A 64 -13.97 -15.55 -8.62
CA PHE A 64 -13.38 -14.60 -7.68
C PHE A 64 -12.54 -13.59 -8.45
N ILE A 65 -12.81 -12.31 -8.25
CA ILE A 65 -12.18 -11.22 -9.01
C ILE A 65 -11.48 -10.24 -8.09
N PHE A 66 -10.43 -9.64 -8.62
CA PHE A 66 -9.74 -8.50 -8.03
C PHE A 66 -9.78 -7.32 -8.99
N LEU A 67 -10.03 -6.14 -8.45
CA LEU A 67 -9.99 -4.89 -9.18
C LEU A 67 -8.93 -3.99 -8.57
N GLN A 68 -8.02 -3.51 -9.41
CA GLN A 68 -6.98 -2.57 -9.00
C GLN A 68 -7.36 -1.17 -9.45
N ILE A 69 -7.67 -0.29 -8.50
CA ILE A 69 -8.05 1.10 -8.76
C ILE A 69 -6.84 2.00 -8.54
N SER A 70 -6.50 2.84 -9.50
CA SER A 70 -5.37 3.78 -9.40
C SER A 70 -5.61 5.04 -10.22
N GLY A 71 -4.85 6.09 -9.97
CA GLY A 71 -4.95 7.38 -10.63
C GLY A 71 -6.09 8.24 -10.08
N GLY A 72 -6.24 9.42 -10.68
CA GLY A 72 -7.21 10.42 -10.23
C GLY A 72 -7.02 10.77 -8.75
N ALA A 73 -8.11 10.75 -7.97
CA ALA A 73 -8.08 11.10 -6.55
C ALA A 73 -7.26 10.12 -5.67
N PHE A 74 -6.94 8.92 -6.13
CA PHE A 74 -6.17 7.92 -5.37
C PHE A 74 -4.65 8.02 -5.58
N GLY A 75 -4.19 8.88 -6.48
CA GLY A 75 -2.77 8.95 -6.86
C GLY A 75 -2.28 7.68 -7.55
N ASP A 76 -0.96 7.47 -7.59
CA ASP A 76 -0.35 6.35 -8.34
C ASP A 76 -0.49 5.00 -7.63
N ARG A 77 -0.99 4.97 -6.38
CA ARG A 77 -1.13 3.74 -5.61
C ARG A 77 -2.34 2.93 -6.06
N ARG A 78 -2.10 1.64 -6.36
CA ARG A 78 -3.16 0.67 -6.65
C ARG A 78 -3.89 0.25 -5.37
N THR A 79 -5.17 0.56 -5.31
CA THR A 79 -6.11 0.05 -4.32
C THR A 79 -6.71 -1.27 -4.81
N LEU A 80 -6.65 -2.31 -3.99
CA LEU A 80 -7.28 -3.59 -4.27
C LEU A 80 -8.70 -3.66 -3.69
N VAL A 81 -9.66 -4.09 -4.51
CA VAL A 81 -11.02 -4.44 -4.08
C VAL A 81 -11.42 -5.79 -4.66
N THR A 82 -12.15 -6.59 -3.90
CA THR A 82 -12.52 -7.96 -4.28
C THR A 82 -14.01 -8.13 -4.39
N ALA A 83 -14.45 -9.05 -5.24
CA ALA A 83 -15.83 -9.49 -5.32
C ALA A 83 -15.89 -10.93 -5.82
N SER A 84 -17.04 -11.56 -5.60
CA SER A 84 -17.34 -12.88 -6.14
C SER A 84 -18.68 -12.90 -6.86
N GLY A 85 -18.81 -13.82 -7.80
CA GLY A 85 -20.02 -14.09 -8.54
C GLY A 85 -20.24 -15.57 -8.70
N TYR A 86 -21.50 -15.97 -8.76
CA TYR A 86 -21.92 -17.36 -8.95
C TYR A 86 -22.95 -17.41 -10.06
N GLY A 87 -22.96 -18.48 -10.84
CA GLY A 87 -23.86 -18.60 -11.99
C GLY A 87 -24.07 -20.04 -12.44
N SER A 88 -24.93 -20.20 -13.45
CA SER A 88 -25.18 -21.47 -14.13
C SER A 88 -24.06 -21.85 -15.11
N SER A 89 -23.13 -20.94 -15.40
CA SER A 89 -21.92 -21.15 -16.20
C SER A 89 -20.74 -20.33 -15.67
N GLN A 90 -19.52 -20.66 -16.11
CA GLN A 90 -18.30 -19.87 -15.84
C GLN A 90 -18.41 -18.42 -16.35
N LEU A 91 -18.99 -18.24 -17.53
CA LEU A 91 -19.21 -16.91 -18.10
C LEU A 91 -20.15 -16.09 -17.21
N GLU A 92 -21.26 -16.69 -16.80
CA GLU A 92 -22.24 -16.03 -15.94
C GLU A 92 -21.66 -15.71 -14.56
N SER A 93 -20.81 -16.57 -13.99
CA SER A 93 -20.18 -16.28 -12.70
C SER A 93 -19.24 -15.08 -12.79
N VAL A 94 -18.48 -14.94 -13.88
CA VAL A 94 -17.62 -13.76 -14.13
C VAL A 94 -18.44 -12.48 -14.31
N VAL A 95 -19.48 -12.51 -15.15
CA VAL A 95 -20.39 -11.35 -15.33
C VAL A 95 -21.03 -10.97 -14.00
N THR A 96 -21.51 -11.96 -13.25
CA THR A 96 -22.12 -11.73 -11.94
C THR A 96 -21.14 -11.10 -10.96
N ALA A 97 -19.87 -11.54 -10.94
CA ALA A 97 -18.84 -10.96 -10.09
C ALA A 97 -18.60 -9.47 -10.43
N GLY A 98 -18.51 -9.15 -11.73
CA GLY A 98 -18.35 -7.77 -12.21
C GLY A 98 -19.55 -6.89 -11.86
N CYS A 99 -20.77 -7.34 -12.13
CA CYS A 99 -22.00 -6.61 -11.80
C CYS A 99 -22.14 -6.37 -10.29
N ASN A 100 -21.85 -7.40 -9.48
CA ASN A 100 -21.91 -7.31 -8.02
C ASN A 100 -21.02 -6.20 -7.48
N TRP A 101 -19.77 -6.14 -7.97
CA TRP A 101 -18.85 -5.07 -7.58
C TRP A 101 -19.32 -3.72 -8.09
N ALA A 102 -19.64 -3.62 -9.39
CA ALA A 102 -19.92 -2.33 -10.02
C ALA A 102 -21.18 -1.66 -9.45
N CYS A 103 -22.22 -2.45 -9.17
CA CYS A 103 -23.43 -1.94 -8.53
C CYS A 103 -23.19 -1.52 -7.07
N ALA A 104 -22.42 -2.30 -6.29
CA ALA A 104 -22.21 -2.01 -4.87
C ALA A 104 -21.20 -0.90 -4.61
N PHE A 105 -20.13 -0.83 -5.42
CA PHE A 105 -18.97 0.03 -5.14
C PHE A 105 -18.67 1.05 -6.24
N GLY A 106 -19.27 0.94 -7.43
CA GLY A 106 -19.16 1.97 -8.47
C GLY A 106 -19.70 3.34 -8.04
N PRO A 107 -20.93 3.42 -7.48
CA PRO A 107 -21.45 4.66 -6.91
C PRO A 107 -20.59 5.21 -5.76
N VAL A 108 -20.10 4.33 -4.89
CA VAL A 108 -19.20 4.67 -3.78
C VAL A 108 -17.91 5.31 -4.29
N LEU A 109 -17.30 4.73 -5.32
CA LEU A 109 -16.10 5.23 -5.97
C LEU A 109 -16.35 6.65 -6.51
N LEU A 110 -17.38 6.83 -7.34
CA LEU A 110 -17.69 8.10 -7.98
C LEU A 110 -18.07 9.20 -6.98
N ALA A 111 -18.97 8.91 -6.04
CA ALA A 111 -19.36 9.88 -5.02
C ALA A 111 -18.20 10.20 -4.05
N GLY A 112 -17.39 9.21 -3.70
CA GLY A 112 -16.21 9.37 -2.84
C GLY A 112 -15.15 10.30 -3.42
N ILE A 113 -14.90 10.21 -4.74
CA ILE A 113 -13.98 11.10 -5.46
C ILE A 113 -14.63 12.44 -5.88
N GLY A 114 -15.85 12.72 -5.41
CA GLY A 114 -16.54 13.99 -5.67
C GLY A 114 -17.17 14.12 -7.05
N ARG A 115 -17.49 13.00 -7.70
CA ARG A 115 -18.12 12.93 -9.03
C ARG A 115 -19.48 12.19 -9.02
N PRO A 116 -20.41 12.46 -8.08
CA PRO A 116 -21.68 11.73 -7.98
C PRO A 116 -22.58 11.94 -9.22
N GLU A 117 -22.37 12.99 -10.01
CA GLU A 117 -23.12 13.26 -11.24
C GLU A 117 -22.82 12.27 -12.38
N LEU A 118 -21.80 11.42 -12.22
CA LEU A 118 -21.48 10.34 -13.15
C LEU A 118 -22.18 9.01 -12.83
N ILE A 119 -22.94 8.95 -11.73
CA ILE A 119 -23.68 7.76 -11.33
C ILE A 119 -24.93 7.63 -12.20
N ASP A 120 -25.05 6.52 -12.93
CA ASP A 120 -26.16 6.25 -13.86
C ASP A 120 -27.11 5.14 -13.34
N SER A 121 -26.80 4.55 -12.19
CA SER A 121 -27.67 3.56 -11.56
C SER A 121 -28.90 4.23 -10.93
N ASN A 122 -30.07 3.62 -11.12
CA ASN A 122 -31.27 4.02 -10.42
C ASN A 122 -31.16 3.67 -8.93
N ASP A 123 -31.37 4.65 -8.05
CA ASP A 123 -31.33 4.51 -6.57
C ASP A 123 -30.02 3.88 -6.05
N PRO A 124 -28.86 4.58 -6.22
CA PRO A 124 -27.59 4.06 -5.77
C PRO A 124 -27.55 3.91 -4.24
N ASP A 125 -27.21 2.72 -3.76
CA ASP A 125 -27.11 2.43 -2.33
C ASP A 125 -25.70 2.71 -1.80
N PHE A 126 -25.51 3.89 -1.21
CA PHE A 126 -24.31 4.26 -0.46
C PHE A 126 -24.64 5.29 0.63
N GLU A 127 -23.82 5.32 1.69
CA GLU A 127 -23.90 6.35 2.73
C GLU A 127 -22.72 7.32 2.62
N GLN A 128 -22.95 8.58 2.97
CA GLN A 128 -21.91 9.60 3.07
C GLN A 128 -21.98 10.32 4.42
N PHE A 129 -20.85 10.40 5.11
CA PHE A 129 -20.75 11.03 6.43
C PHE A 129 -19.34 11.62 6.66
N GLU A 130 -19.19 12.41 7.73
CA GLU A 130 -17.87 12.87 8.17
C GLU A 130 -17.35 12.01 9.31
N ALA A 131 -16.05 11.69 9.29
CA ALA A 131 -15.35 11.00 10.37
C ALA A 131 -13.99 11.67 10.65
N THR A 132 -13.56 11.63 11.90
CA THR A 132 -12.23 12.10 12.31
C THR A 132 -11.33 10.91 12.57
N VAL A 133 -10.27 10.76 11.77
CA VAL A 133 -9.29 9.67 11.86
C VAL A 133 -7.93 10.28 12.15
N GLY A 134 -7.28 9.85 13.24
CA GLY A 134 -5.96 10.38 13.64
C GLY A 134 -5.92 11.91 13.80
N GLY A 135 -7.05 12.53 14.18
CA GLY A 135 -7.17 13.99 14.33
C GLY A 135 -7.43 14.76 13.03
N ARG A 136 -7.65 14.08 11.90
CA ARG A 136 -7.97 14.69 10.59
C ARG A 136 -9.40 14.34 10.18
N ARG A 137 -10.15 15.31 9.66
CA ARG A 137 -11.50 15.06 9.13
C ARG A 137 -11.48 14.53 7.70
N TYR A 138 -12.34 13.56 7.46
CA TYR A 138 -12.58 12.95 6.17
C TYR A 138 -14.08 12.94 5.86
N ARG A 139 -14.39 13.10 4.58
CA ARG A 139 -15.67 12.67 4.03
C ARG A 139 -15.52 11.19 3.68
N VAL A 140 -16.38 10.37 4.26
CA VAL A 140 -16.40 8.93 4.02
C VAL A 140 -17.62 8.62 3.17
N THR A 141 -17.40 8.04 2.01
CA THR A 141 -18.47 7.43 1.21
C THR A 141 -18.31 5.92 1.34
N THR A 142 -19.36 5.21 1.76
CA THR A 142 -19.31 3.76 2.00
C THR A 142 -20.47 3.05 1.33
N GLY A 143 -20.21 1.84 0.84
CA GLY A 143 -21.23 0.91 0.40
C GLY A 143 -20.93 -0.49 0.91
N HIS A 144 -21.85 -1.42 0.68
CA HIS A 144 -21.74 -2.76 1.22
C HIS A 144 -22.16 -3.82 0.20
N LEU A 145 -21.67 -5.04 0.41
CA LEU A 145 -22.00 -6.22 -0.38
C LEU A 145 -22.08 -7.43 0.54
N ASP A 146 -23.31 -7.91 0.77
CA ASP A 146 -23.54 -9.05 1.66
C ASP A 146 -23.71 -10.36 0.89
N ARG A 147 -23.19 -11.43 1.47
CA ARG A 147 -23.33 -12.79 0.97
C ARG A 147 -23.71 -13.73 2.11
N SER A 148 -24.38 -14.82 1.75
CA SER A 148 -24.72 -15.89 2.67
C SER A 148 -24.12 -17.21 2.20
N MET A 149 -23.81 -18.09 3.15
CA MET A 149 -23.49 -19.49 2.87
C MET A 149 -24.27 -20.37 3.84
N ASN A 150 -25.01 -21.34 3.29
CA ASN A 150 -25.87 -22.25 4.06
C ASN A 150 -26.93 -21.55 4.94
N MET A 151 -27.40 -20.36 4.51
CA MET A 151 -28.50 -19.63 5.15
C MET A 151 -29.15 -18.63 4.19
N PRO A 152 -30.41 -18.20 4.44
CA PRO A 152 -31.08 -17.17 3.67
C PRO A 152 -30.39 -15.79 3.78
N ILE A 153 -30.47 -14.98 2.72
CA ILE A 153 -29.86 -13.64 2.69
C ILE A 153 -30.57 -12.65 3.63
N GLU A 154 -31.85 -12.89 3.91
CA GLU A 154 -32.67 -12.10 4.83
C GLU A 154 -32.13 -12.19 6.27
N GLU A 155 -31.60 -13.36 6.65
CA GLU A 155 -30.96 -13.53 7.96
C GLU A 155 -29.63 -12.78 8.06
N VAL A 156 -28.86 -12.71 6.97
CA VAL A 156 -27.64 -11.89 6.89
C VAL A 156 -27.99 -10.40 6.98
N THR A 157 -29.02 -9.97 6.26
CA THR A 157 -29.52 -8.59 6.30
C THR A 157 -29.98 -8.20 7.71
N ALA A 158 -30.77 -9.05 8.36
CA ALA A 158 -31.20 -8.84 9.74
C ALA A 158 -30.02 -8.81 10.71
N TYR A 159 -28.99 -9.63 10.48
CA TYR A 159 -27.77 -9.61 11.28
C TYR A 159 -26.96 -8.32 11.11
N ARG A 160 -26.78 -7.84 9.88
CA ARG A 160 -26.15 -6.54 9.59
C ARG A 160 -26.86 -5.41 10.34
N GLN A 161 -28.19 -5.38 10.33
CA GLN A 161 -28.96 -4.40 11.08
C GLN A 161 -28.70 -4.49 12.60
N ARG A 162 -28.60 -5.70 13.17
CA ARG A 162 -28.21 -5.88 14.59
C ARG A 162 -26.78 -5.43 14.89
N LEU A 163 -25.86 -5.54 13.94
CA LEU A 163 -24.46 -5.13 14.13
C LEU A 163 -24.25 -3.60 14.11
N GLY A 164 -25.19 -2.85 13.53
CA GLY A 164 -25.10 -1.39 13.40
C GLY A 164 -25.57 -0.83 12.05
N GLY A 165 -26.06 -1.66 11.13
CA GLY A 165 -26.58 -1.22 9.83
C GLY A 165 -25.60 -1.33 8.66
N PRO A 166 -25.85 -0.60 7.55
CA PRO A 166 -25.10 -0.71 6.29
C PRO A 166 -23.59 -0.48 6.40
N ARG A 167 -23.13 0.29 7.39
CA ARG A 167 -21.73 0.64 7.65
C ARG A 167 -21.17 0.12 8.97
N ALA A 168 -21.77 -0.95 9.50
CA ALA A 168 -21.45 -1.46 10.84
C ALA A 168 -19.97 -1.82 11.03
N LEU A 169 -19.29 -2.33 10.00
CA LEU A 169 -17.86 -2.67 10.10
C LEU A 169 -16.99 -1.40 10.02
N THR A 170 -17.30 -0.52 9.07
CA THR A 170 -16.62 0.75 8.84
C THR A 170 -16.68 1.64 10.07
N ASP A 171 -17.86 1.82 10.67
CA ASP A 171 -18.04 2.65 11.87
C ASP A 171 -17.21 2.13 13.06
N ARG A 172 -17.14 0.79 13.24
CA ARG A 172 -16.29 0.18 14.28
C ARG A 172 -14.82 0.49 14.07
N VAL A 173 -14.34 0.34 12.84
CA VAL A 173 -12.95 0.56 12.46
C VAL A 173 -12.57 2.04 12.60
N LEU A 174 -13.38 2.94 12.05
CA LEU A 174 -13.12 4.39 12.09
C LEU A 174 -13.24 4.99 13.49
N SER A 175 -14.05 4.39 14.37
CA SER A 175 -14.14 4.79 15.78
C SER A 175 -12.95 4.30 16.62
N SER A 176 -12.12 3.41 16.08
CA SER A 176 -10.93 2.90 16.77
C SER A 176 -9.73 3.83 16.55
N PRO A 177 -8.76 3.87 17.50
CA PRO A 177 -7.50 4.59 17.29
C PRO A 177 -6.53 3.85 16.36
N LEU A 178 -6.96 2.75 15.72
CA LEU A 178 -6.07 1.82 15.00
C LEU A 178 -5.98 2.13 13.50
N ILE A 179 -6.64 3.19 13.04
CA ILE A 179 -6.46 3.75 11.69
C ILE A 179 -5.71 5.09 11.81
N PRO A 180 -4.52 5.23 11.20
CA PRO A 180 -3.78 6.48 11.21
C PRO A 180 -4.37 7.50 10.23
N ALA A 181 -4.12 8.78 10.47
CA ALA A 181 -4.36 9.81 9.46
C ALA A 181 -3.29 9.71 8.36
N THR A 182 -3.71 9.74 7.09
CA THR A 182 -2.79 9.93 5.97
C THR A 182 -2.30 11.37 5.92
N ARG A 183 -1.17 11.60 5.24
CA ARG A 183 -0.52 12.92 5.12
C ARG A 183 -0.85 13.61 3.81
N SER A 184 -0.99 12.87 2.72
CA SER A 184 -1.37 13.42 1.41
C SER A 184 -2.83 13.89 1.37
N SER A 185 -3.18 14.65 0.32
CA SER A 185 -4.57 15.02 0.02
C SER A 185 -5.33 13.96 -0.78
N GLU A 186 -4.69 12.82 -1.09
CA GLU A 186 -5.27 11.75 -1.89
C GLU A 186 -6.30 10.95 -1.09
N ALA A 187 -7.38 10.55 -1.77
CA ALA A 187 -8.42 9.70 -1.23
C ALA A 187 -7.89 8.31 -0.86
N VAL A 188 -8.29 7.79 0.30
CA VAL A 188 -7.85 6.49 0.83
C VAL A 188 -8.99 5.50 0.71
N ALA A 189 -8.70 4.29 0.23
CA ALA A 189 -9.65 3.21 0.31
C ALA A 189 -9.55 2.46 1.64
N LEU A 190 -10.69 2.13 2.23
CA LEU A 190 -10.81 1.28 3.41
C LEU A 190 -11.75 0.12 3.08
N GLY A 191 -11.23 -1.10 3.12
CA GLY A 191 -12.02 -2.32 2.91
C GLY A 191 -12.20 -3.07 4.23
N CYS A 192 -13.44 -3.37 4.60
CA CYS A 192 -13.76 -4.18 5.77
C CYS A 192 -14.52 -5.43 5.33
N TYR A 193 -14.13 -6.58 5.87
CA TYR A 193 -14.82 -7.84 5.62
C TYR A 193 -14.90 -8.69 6.87
N ALA A 194 -16.06 -9.30 7.09
CA ALA A 194 -16.28 -10.27 8.14
C ALA A 194 -17.19 -11.41 7.64
N ALA A 195 -16.65 -12.63 7.61
CA ALA A 195 -17.41 -13.87 7.49
C ALA A 195 -17.65 -14.43 8.89
N ILE A 196 -18.91 -14.47 9.32
CA ILE A 196 -19.27 -14.82 10.70
C ILE A 196 -20.17 -16.06 10.69
N GLY A 197 -19.59 -17.17 11.16
CA GLY A 197 -20.25 -18.46 11.37
C GLY A 197 -19.72 -19.11 12.65
N SER A 198 -19.68 -20.45 12.69
CA SER A 198 -19.09 -21.20 13.82
C SER A 198 -17.60 -20.91 14.02
N PHE A 199 -16.94 -20.49 12.95
CA PHE A 199 -15.67 -19.78 12.97
C PHE A 199 -15.86 -18.45 12.23
N SER A 200 -14.99 -17.48 12.54
CA SER A 200 -15.03 -16.17 11.91
C SER A 200 -13.74 -15.93 11.13
N THR A 201 -13.86 -15.28 9.97
CA THR A 201 -12.72 -14.80 9.19
C THR A 201 -12.94 -13.32 8.93
N THR A 202 -11.93 -12.50 9.21
CA THR A 202 -12.02 -11.05 9.01
C THR A 202 -10.86 -10.58 8.14
N GLU A 203 -11.10 -9.49 7.44
CA GLU A 203 -10.09 -8.81 6.63
C GLU A 203 -10.30 -7.30 6.79
N LEU A 204 -9.20 -6.60 7.02
CA LEU A 204 -9.16 -5.15 7.04
C LEU A 204 -8.06 -4.69 6.09
N LYS A 205 -8.43 -3.88 5.10
CA LYS A 205 -7.49 -3.30 4.14
C LYS A 205 -7.49 -1.78 4.23
N LEU A 206 -6.30 -1.18 4.32
CA LEU A 206 -6.08 0.26 4.26
C LEU A 206 -5.24 0.59 3.03
N ALA A 207 -5.71 1.51 2.20
CA ALA A 207 -5.09 1.89 0.93
C ALA A 207 -4.78 0.68 0.00
N GLY A 208 -5.60 -0.37 0.08
CA GLY A 208 -5.46 -1.59 -0.71
C GLY A 208 -4.50 -2.66 -0.15
N ALA A 209 -3.83 -2.41 0.97
CA ALA A 209 -2.97 -3.38 1.64
C ALA A 209 -3.62 -3.91 2.92
N ASP A 210 -3.24 -5.11 3.37
CA ASP A 210 -3.71 -5.65 4.65
C ASP A 210 -3.24 -4.79 5.82
N TRP A 211 -4.16 -4.45 6.72
CA TRP A 211 -3.92 -3.58 7.86
C TRP A 211 -4.12 -4.32 9.18
N SER A 212 -3.14 -5.14 9.53
CA SER A 212 -3.19 -6.01 10.72
C SER A 212 -3.37 -5.23 12.03
N ALA A 213 -2.90 -4.00 12.12
CA ALA A 213 -3.01 -3.18 13.33
C ALA A 213 -4.47 -2.96 13.78
N GLY A 214 -5.41 -2.86 12.83
CA GLY A 214 -6.84 -2.66 13.12
C GLY A 214 -7.68 -3.94 13.04
N LEU A 215 -7.09 -5.08 12.67
CA LEU A 215 -7.84 -6.32 12.40
C LEU A 215 -8.61 -6.81 13.63
N SER A 216 -8.01 -6.64 14.82
CA SER A 216 -8.62 -7.01 16.11
C SER A 216 -9.98 -6.37 16.37
N VAL A 217 -10.26 -5.20 15.75
CA VAL A 217 -11.57 -4.54 15.84
C VAL A 217 -12.66 -5.42 15.23
N LEU A 218 -12.39 -6.03 14.08
CA LEU A 218 -13.34 -6.91 13.40
C LEU A 218 -13.35 -8.30 14.05
N GLU A 219 -12.19 -8.81 14.49
CA GLU A 219 -12.11 -10.11 15.20
C GLU A 219 -12.87 -10.12 16.53
N SER A 220 -13.11 -8.95 17.12
CA SER A 220 -13.94 -8.82 18.33
C SER A 220 -15.43 -9.15 18.10
N ILE A 221 -15.88 -9.25 16.84
CA ILE A 221 -17.24 -9.66 16.52
C ILE A 221 -17.40 -11.15 16.83
N PRO A 222 -18.31 -11.52 17.75
CA PRO A 222 -18.42 -12.89 18.20
C PRO A 222 -18.88 -13.82 17.06
N PRO A 223 -18.40 -15.08 17.03
CA PRO A 223 -18.91 -16.08 16.11
C PRO A 223 -20.39 -16.39 16.41
N GLU A 224 -21.12 -16.81 15.39
CA GLU A 224 -22.55 -17.10 15.46
C GLU A 224 -22.82 -18.50 14.89
N PRO A 225 -23.63 -19.34 15.53
CA PRO A 225 -23.94 -20.67 15.00
C PRO A 225 -24.68 -20.59 13.65
N GLY A 226 -24.62 -21.70 12.91
CA GLY A 226 -25.32 -21.88 11.63
C GLY A 226 -24.46 -21.56 10.41
N GLY A 227 -25.11 -21.06 9.36
CA GLY A 227 -24.46 -20.61 8.12
C GLY A 227 -23.53 -19.41 8.32
N HIS A 228 -22.75 -19.07 7.29
CA HIS A 228 -21.87 -17.91 7.33
C HIS A 228 -22.59 -16.67 6.80
N ARG A 229 -22.43 -15.58 7.56
CA ARG A 229 -22.85 -14.22 7.22
C ARG A 229 -21.60 -13.50 6.72
N MET A 230 -21.51 -13.27 5.43
CA MET A 230 -20.34 -12.64 4.81
C MET A 230 -20.67 -11.19 4.51
N LEU A 231 -20.14 -10.29 5.32
CA LEU A 231 -20.37 -8.86 5.26
C LEU A 231 -19.14 -8.20 4.64
N ARG A 232 -19.31 -7.50 3.51
CA ARG A 232 -18.24 -6.68 2.92
C ARG A 232 -18.68 -5.23 2.89
N GLU A 233 -17.77 -4.34 3.27
CA GLU A 233 -17.92 -2.90 3.15
C GLU A 233 -16.69 -2.33 2.47
N TRP A 234 -16.89 -1.34 1.61
CA TRP A 234 -15.79 -0.62 1.00
C TRP A 234 -16.09 0.87 1.06
N SER A 235 -15.10 1.63 1.51
CA SER A 235 -15.20 3.05 1.77
C SER A 235 -14.11 3.83 1.05
N VAL A 236 -14.46 5.02 0.59
CA VAL A 236 -13.53 6.04 0.11
C VAL A 236 -13.49 7.17 1.14
N LEU A 237 -12.33 7.39 1.73
CA LEU A 237 -12.04 8.44 2.69
C LEU A 237 -11.35 9.58 1.97
N THR A 238 -12.06 10.68 1.75
CA THR A 238 -11.53 11.88 1.09
C THR A 238 -11.21 12.93 2.15
N PRO A 239 -9.94 13.35 2.31
CA PRO A 239 -9.58 14.35 3.30
C PRO A 239 -10.31 15.68 3.07
N LEU A 240 -10.80 16.29 4.15
CA LEU A 240 -11.49 17.59 4.10
C LEU A 240 -10.59 18.77 4.45
N GLU A 241 -9.40 18.48 4.98
CA GLU A 241 -8.45 19.46 5.49
C GLU A 241 -7.01 18.92 5.36
N PRO A 242 -5.99 19.78 5.49
CA PRO A 242 -4.59 19.36 5.55
C PRO A 242 -4.35 18.37 6.70
N ALA A 243 -3.25 17.61 6.61
CA ALA A 243 -2.89 16.70 7.68
C ALA A 243 -2.52 17.48 8.96
N PRO A 244 -2.91 16.99 10.16
CA PRO A 244 -2.65 17.68 11.41
C PRO A 244 -1.13 17.76 11.65
N PRO A 245 -0.60 18.84 12.27
CA PRO A 245 0.83 18.95 12.56
C PRO A 245 1.37 17.71 13.28
N LEU A 246 2.61 17.33 12.96
CA LEU A 246 3.24 16.22 13.64
C LEU A 246 3.40 16.53 15.14
N THR A 247 3.10 15.54 15.97
CA THR A 247 3.42 15.55 17.39
C THR A 247 4.23 14.29 17.69
N ARG A 248 5.09 14.33 18.71
CA ARG A 248 5.91 13.16 19.05
C ARG A 248 5.03 11.95 19.36
N ASP A 249 3.98 12.15 20.16
CA ASP A 249 3.06 11.08 20.56
C ASP A 249 2.22 10.57 19.37
N GLY A 250 1.70 11.47 18.53
CA GLY A 250 0.93 11.09 17.35
C GLY A 250 1.77 10.35 16.30
N LEU A 251 3.02 10.77 16.11
CA LEU A 251 3.96 10.08 15.24
C LEU A 251 4.34 8.71 15.81
N GLN A 252 4.70 8.63 17.10
CA GLN A 252 5.02 7.35 17.73
C GLN A 252 3.82 6.38 17.70
N HIS A 253 2.60 6.87 17.90
CA HIS A 253 1.38 6.06 17.76
C HIS A 253 1.26 5.49 16.33
N THR A 254 1.45 6.32 15.32
CA THR A 254 1.42 5.88 13.92
C THR A 254 2.49 4.82 13.63
N LEU A 255 3.71 5.00 14.14
CA LEU A 255 4.79 4.02 14.00
C LEU A 255 4.48 2.70 14.72
N ASN A 256 3.82 2.74 15.87
CA ASN A 256 3.35 1.52 16.55
C ASN A 256 2.34 0.75 15.71
N LEU A 257 1.44 1.45 15.00
CA LEU A 257 0.49 0.80 14.07
C LEU A 257 1.22 0.18 12.88
N ILE A 258 2.16 0.90 12.27
CA ILE A 258 2.98 0.37 11.16
C ILE A 258 3.79 -0.86 11.62
N SER A 259 4.32 -0.84 12.85
CA SER A 259 5.05 -1.98 13.42
C SER A 259 4.21 -3.26 13.48
N ALA A 260 2.89 -3.13 13.65
CA ALA A 260 1.95 -4.25 13.70
C ALA A 260 1.51 -4.73 12.31
N ALA A 261 1.79 -3.97 11.24
CA ALA A 261 1.58 -4.39 9.85
C ALA A 261 2.66 -5.38 9.39
N SER A 262 2.41 -6.05 8.26
CA SER A 262 3.34 -7.03 7.65
C SER A 262 4.76 -6.47 7.49
N ASP A 263 5.74 -7.34 7.71
CA ASP A 263 7.18 -7.09 7.54
C ASP A 263 7.64 -7.29 6.09
N ASP A 264 6.78 -7.06 5.10
CA ASP A 264 7.12 -7.23 3.68
C ASP A 264 8.31 -6.31 3.28
N PRO A 265 9.51 -6.88 3.04
CA PRO A 265 10.70 -6.10 2.72
C PRO A 265 10.63 -5.43 1.34
N GLY A 266 9.61 -5.75 0.52
CA GLY A 266 9.29 -5.06 -0.71
C GLY A 266 8.55 -3.73 -0.52
N SER A 267 8.05 -3.46 0.69
CA SER A 267 7.35 -2.22 1.05
C SER A 267 8.18 -1.37 2.01
N GLU A 268 8.01 -0.05 1.99
CA GLU A 268 8.68 0.83 2.98
C GLU A 268 8.27 0.50 4.43
N ALA A 269 7.02 0.06 4.63
CA ALA A 269 6.49 -0.34 5.93
C ALA A 269 7.21 -1.58 6.51
N GLY A 270 7.64 -2.50 5.65
CA GLY A 270 8.43 -3.67 6.00
C GLY A 270 9.94 -3.46 5.83
N TRP A 271 10.37 -2.33 5.27
CA TRP A 271 11.78 -2.02 5.13
C TRP A 271 12.43 -1.76 6.49
N LEU A 272 13.69 -2.16 6.60
CA LEU A 272 14.35 -2.31 7.87
C LEU A 272 14.77 -1.01 8.55
N GLY A 273 14.64 0.18 7.98
CA GLY A 273 15.12 1.38 8.68
C GLY A 273 14.37 1.65 9.95
N ALA A 274 13.11 2.05 9.82
CA ALA A 274 12.29 2.26 10.98
C ALA A 274 12.16 0.98 11.83
N ARG A 275 12.14 -0.23 11.23
CA ARG A 275 12.08 -1.50 11.97
C ARG A 275 13.35 -1.86 12.73
N HIS A 276 14.54 -1.47 12.26
CA HIS A 276 15.82 -1.63 12.97
C HIS A 276 15.79 -0.85 14.27
N HIS A 277 15.16 0.32 14.26
CA HIS A 277 14.88 1.12 15.46
C HIS A 277 13.62 0.65 16.21
N GLY A 278 13.06 -0.52 15.88
CA GLY A 278 11.85 -1.07 16.49
C GLY A 278 10.60 -0.21 16.28
N MET A 279 10.57 0.60 15.21
CA MET A 279 9.56 1.63 14.96
C MET A 279 9.50 2.68 16.09
N ARG A 280 10.64 2.99 16.73
CA ARG A 280 10.72 3.93 17.86
C ARG A 280 11.47 5.20 17.51
N LEU A 281 10.93 6.33 17.95
CA LEU A 281 11.59 7.62 17.89
C LEU A 281 12.67 7.73 18.98
N GLY A 282 13.88 8.11 18.59
CA GLY A 282 14.94 8.53 19.52
C GLY A 282 14.54 9.81 20.27
N PRO A 283 15.24 10.18 21.36
CA PRO A 283 14.93 11.39 22.11
C PRO A 283 15.11 12.64 21.22
N PRO A 284 14.33 13.73 21.46
CA PRO A 284 14.61 15.01 20.81
C PRO A 284 16.03 15.48 21.14
N SER A 285 16.79 15.87 20.13
CA SER A 285 18.18 16.30 20.26
C SER A 285 18.57 17.17 19.08
N LEU A 286 19.20 18.31 19.35
CA LEU A 286 19.76 19.18 18.32
C LEU A 286 21.27 18.93 18.20
N PRO A 287 21.79 18.63 17.01
CA PRO A 287 23.22 18.52 16.82
C PRO A 287 23.89 19.89 16.99
N SER A 288 25.03 19.90 17.70
CA SER A 288 25.79 21.12 17.96
C SER A 288 26.55 21.58 16.72
N GLY A 289 26.65 22.90 16.51
CA GLY A 289 27.47 23.47 15.43
C GLY A 289 26.85 23.44 14.03
N LEU A 290 25.60 22.98 13.89
CA LEU A 290 24.86 22.97 12.63
C LEU A 290 23.85 24.12 12.55
N SER A 291 23.87 24.89 11.46
CA SER A 291 22.81 25.82 11.12
C SER A 291 21.69 25.08 10.40
N LEU A 292 20.64 24.71 11.14
CA LEU A 292 19.51 23.97 10.60
C LEU A 292 18.38 24.90 10.15
N PRO A 293 17.71 24.59 9.02
CA PRO A 293 16.40 25.14 8.65
C PRO A 293 15.38 25.01 9.79
N GLU A 294 14.39 25.90 9.79
CA GLU A 294 13.43 26.03 10.88
C GLU A 294 12.62 24.76 11.13
N ASP A 295 12.13 24.11 10.07
CA ASP A 295 11.29 22.92 10.14
C ASP A 295 12.04 21.71 10.72
N MET A 296 13.28 21.49 10.27
CA MET A 296 14.16 20.47 10.81
C MET A 296 14.57 20.76 12.25
N ARG A 297 14.92 22.01 12.57
CA ARG A 297 15.25 22.42 13.95
C ARG A 297 14.07 22.14 14.89
N TRP A 298 12.86 22.50 14.48
CA TRP A 298 11.65 22.20 15.25
C TRP A 298 11.47 20.70 15.45
N PHE A 299 11.59 19.90 14.38
CA PHE A 299 11.42 18.46 14.45
C PHE A 299 12.45 17.81 15.38
N LEU A 300 13.73 18.13 15.24
CA LEU A 300 14.79 17.53 16.05
C LEU A 300 14.67 17.93 17.54
N SER A 301 14.23 19.15 17.83
CA SER A 301 14.07 19.64 19.22
C SER A 301 12.78 19.20 19.90
N THR A 302 11.75 18.85 19.15
CA THR A 302 10.41 18.56 19.69
C THR A 302 9.95 17.13 19.44
N ILE A 303 10.29 16.57 18.28
CA ILE A 303 9.82 15.27 17.81
C ILE A 303 10.87 14.20 18.03
N ALA A 304 12.00 14.19 17.32
CA ALA A 304 13.02 13.14 17.45
C ALA A 304 14.36 13.58 16.84
N GLY A 305 15.47 13.35 17.54
CA GLY A 305 16.82 13.58 17.02
C GLY A 305 17.40 12.41 16.20
N SER A 306 16.82 11.21 16.33
CA SER A 306 17.26 9.97 15.68
C SER A 306 16.16 8.90 15.72
N GLY A 307 16.43 7.71 15.20
CA GLY A 307 15.57 6.53 15.33
C GLY A 307 14.71 6.28 14.10
N ALA A 308 13.47 5.85 14.30
CA ALA A 308 12.58 5.45 13.22
C ALA A 308 12.37 6.56 12.16
N GLY A 309 12.59 6.19 10.91
CA GLY A 309 12.52 7.07 9.75
C GLY A 309 12.83 6.32 8.45
N PRO A 310 12.92 7.06 7.32
CA PRO A 310 13.24 6.52 6.00
C PRO A 310 14.50 5.65 5.94
N GLY A 311 14.50 4.62 5.08
CA GLY A 311 15.68 3.82 4.72
C GLY A 311 16.32 3.06 5.88
N TYR A 312 17.29 3.65 6.58
CA TYR A 312 17.96 3.10 7.79
C TYR A 312 17.62 3.85 9.10
N GLY A 313 16.69 4.80 9.03
CA GLY A 313 16.32 5.67 10.14
C GLY A 313 17.04 7.02 10.11
N LEU A 314 16.57 7.93 10.95
CA LEU A 314 17.12 9.28 11.03
C LEU A 314 18.51 9.24 11.69
N ASP A 315 19.49 9.78 10.96
CA ASP A 315 20.86 9.96 11.41
C ASP A 315 21.40 11.29 10.88
N ILE A 316 21.45 12.32 11.72
CA ILE A 316 21.70 13.70 11.29
C ILE A 316 23.13 14.13 11.58
N TYR A 317 23.89 14.46 10.53
CA TYR A 317 25.23 15.02 10.65
C TYR A 317 25.62 15.88 9.43
N PRO A 318 26.64 16.76 9.55
CA PRO A 318 27.14 17.53 8.41
C PRO A 318 27.81 16.61 7.38
N ALA A 319 27.45 16.75 6.10
CA ALA A 319 28.12 16.06 5.01
C ALA A 319 29.40 16.82 4.57
N ASP A 320 30.36 16.09 4.01
CA ASP A 320 31.68 16.64 3.60
C ASP A 320 31.58 17.73 2.53
N ASP A 321 30.51 17.73 1.73
CA ASP A 321 30.24 18.70 0.67
C ASP A 321 29.45 19.94 1.15
N GLY A 322 29.26 20.08 2.46
CA GLY A 322 28.50 21.16 3.09
C GLY A 322 26.98 20.92 3.15
N GLY A 323 26.49 19.77 2.66
CA GLY A 323 25.12 19.31 2.88
C GLY A 323 24.86 18.87 4.34
N ILE A 324 23.62 18.49 4.62
CA ILE A 324 23.23 17.84 5.88
C ILE A 324 22.73 16.43 5.54
N HIS A 325 23.39 15.40 6.05
CA HIS A 325 22.91 14.02 5.93
C HIS A 325 21.63 13.84 6.77
N LEU A 326 20.65 13.12 6.22
CA LEU A 326 19.38 12.81 6.90
C LEU A 326 19.23 11.34 7.27
N ALA A 327 19.49 10.45 6.32
CA ALA A 327 19.33 9.01 6.46
C ALA A 327 20.02 8.30 5.30
N ASP A 328 20.61 7.13 5.58
CA ASP A 328 21.07 6.22 4.53
C ASP A 328 19.85 5.58 3.85
N ALA A 329 19.86 5.56 2.52
CA ALA A 329 18.89 4.83 1.69
C ALA A 329 19.38 3.41 1.34
N GLY A 330 20.69 3.15 1.50
CA GLY A 330 21.32 1.86 1.28
C GLY A 330 22.23 1.83 0.05
N CYS A 331 23.19 0.88 0.01
CA CYS A 331 24.15 0.72 -1.09
C CYS A 331 25.02 1.95 -1.41
N GLY A 332 25.12 2.91 -0.48
CA GLY A 332 25.81 4.17 -0.69
C GLY A 332 24.91 5.30 -1.20
N ALA A 333 23.62 5.03 -1.43
CA ALA A 333 22.63 6.08 -1.62
C ALA A 333 22.18 6.64 -0.25
N GLU A 334 21.94 7.93 -0.20
CA GLU A 334 21.59 8.68 1.02
C GLU A 334 20.61 9.81 0.70
N TRP A 335 19.74 10.14 1.66
CA TRP A 335 18.99 11.40 1.59
C TRP A 335 19.77 12.51 2.29
N ARG A 336 19.89 13.63 1.59
CA ARG A 336 20.61 14.81 2.05
C ARG A 336 19.76 16.05 1.92
N MET A 337 20.00 17.01 2.79
CA MET A 337 19.32 18.29 2.78
C MET A 337 20.30 19.41 2.43
N SER A 338 19.84 20.31 1.56
CA SER A 338 20.53 21.55 1.25
C SER A 338 20.43 22.51 2.44
N PRO A 339 21.55 23.04 2.97
CA PRO A 339 21.52 24.01 4.06
C PRO A 339 21.02 25.38 3.61
N TYR A 340 20.93 25.63 2.30
CA TYR A 340 20.62 26.94 1.72
C TYR A 340 19.11 27.18 1.59
N ASP A 341 18.39 26.18 1.08
CA ASP A 341 16.96 26.27 0.79
C ASP A 341 16.12 25.21 1.52
N GLY A 342 16.77 24.33 2.31
CA GLY A 342 16.10 23.28 3.07
C GLY A 342 15.59 22.12 2.23
N SER A 343 15.82 22.11 0.91
CA SER A 343 15.34 21.05 0.03
C SER A 343 16.03 19.72 0.29
N VAL A 344 15.29 18.62 0.16
CA VAL A 344 15.81 17.26 0.35
C VAL A 344 16.07 16.62 -1.01
N TRP A 345 17.22 15.96 -1.13
CA TRP A 345 17.75 15.33 -2.32
C TRP A 345 18.06 13.85 -2.02
N LEU A 346 17.81 12.98 -2.99
CA LEU A 346 18.32 11.63 -3.00
C LEU A 346 19.64 11.64 -3.77
N ASP A 347 20.72 11.38 -3.06
CA ASP A 347 22.07 11.25 -3.58
C ASP A 347 22.36 9.78 -3.82
N SER A 348 22.30 9.36 -5.08
CA SER A 348 22.58 7.99 -5.52
C SER A 348 23.81 7.95 -6.42
N ARG A 349 24.69 8.97 -6.35
CA ARG A 349 25.88 9.06 -7.20
C ARG A 349 26.82 7.86 -7.04
N ALA A 350 26.83 7.23 -5.88
CA ALA A 350 27.58 6.00 -5.63
C ALA A 350 27.04 4.77 -6.41
N CYS A 351 25.78 4.82 -6.86
CA CYS A 351 25.05 3.70 -7.45
C CYS A 351 24.76 3.88 -8.94
N ASP A 352 24.27 5.05 -9.34
CA ASP A 352 23.78 5.31 -10.70
C ASP A 352 24.05 6.75 -11.20
N ASP A 353 25.01 7.45 -10.57
CA ASP A 353 25.34 8.86 -10.85
C ASP A 353 24.15 9.84 -10.62
N GLY A 354 23.06 9.38 -9.99
CA GLY A 354 21.85 10.16 -9.75
C GLY A 354 21.97 11.16 -8.60
N PHE A 355 21.42 12.36 -8.79
CA PHE A 355 21.28 13.37 -7.74
C PHE A 355 20.02 14.20 -7.99
N THR A 356 18.94 13.86 -7.29
CA THR A 356 17.60 14.38 -7.62
C THR A 356 16.94 14.99 -6.40
N ARG A 357 16.30 16.16 -6.57
CA ARG A 357 15.48 16.78 -5.54
C ARG A 357 14.21 15.97 -5.34
N VAL A 358 13.95 15.53 -4.11
CA VAL A 358 12.83 14.65 -3.77
C VAL A 358 11.78 15.30 -2.88
N ALA A 359 12.14 16.36 -2.15
CA ALA A 359 11.17 17.11 -1.36
C ALA A 359 11.58 18.59 -1.22
N PRO A 360 10.62 19.49 -1.02
CA PRO A 360 10.91 20.91 -0.80
C PRO A 360 11.45 21.23 0.58
N SER A 361 11.23 20.38 1.59
CA SER A 361 11.70 20.59 2.97
C SER A 361 11.85 19.26 3.72
N PHE A 362 12.45 19.29 4.91
CA PHE A 362 12.59 18.11 5.78
C PHE A 362 11.23 17.52 6.16
N ILE A 363 10.28 18.37 6.59
CA ILE A 363 8.95 17.89 6.97
C ILE A 363 8.19 17.29 5.79
N ALA A 364 8.28 17.90 4.60
CA ALA A 364 7.64 17.35 3.41
C ALA A 364 8.20 15.97 3.04
N TRP A 365 9.51 15.77 3.18
CA TRP A 365 10.16 14.47 2.97
C TRP A 365 9.70 13.42 3.99
N TYR A 366 9.69 13.77 5.28
CA TYR A 366 9.32 12.86 6.35
C TYR A 366 7.83 12.48 6.31
N GLU A 367 6.94 13.43 5.99
CA GLU A 367 5.52 13.17 5.83
C GLU A 367 5.21 12.33 4.58
N ALA A 368 5.93 12.56 3.48
CA ALA A 368 5.82 11.72 2.28
C ALA A 368 6.21 10.27 2.62
N TRP A 369 7.31 10.06 3.34
CA TRP A 369 7.69 8.74 3.83
C TRP A 369 6.62 8.11 4.72
N LEU A 370 6.07 8.86 5.68
CA LEU A 370 5.04 8.35 6.58
C LEU A 370 3.78 7.94 5.81
N ASP A 371 3.35 8.74 4.84
CA ASP A 371 2.23 8.40 3.97
C ASP A 371 2.52 7.15 3.14
N HIS A 372 3.74 7.03 2.62
CA HIS A 372 4.20 5.87 1.87
C HIS A 372 4.26 4.60 2.73
N ALA A 373 4.69 4.71 3.99
CA ALA A 373 4.70 3.59 4.94
C ALA A 373 3.26 3.15 5.34
N ILE A 374 2.29 4.06 5.33
CA ILE A 374 0.88 3.72 5.61
C ILE A 374 0.21 3.11 4.37
N ARG A 375 0.46 3.67 3.18
CA ARG A 375 -0.33 3.41 1.96
C ARG A 375 0.38 2.51 0.94
N GLY A 376 1.70 2.37 1.05
CA GLY A 376 2.56 1.70 0.07
C GLY A 376 2.74 2.46 -1.24
N GLY A 377 2.56 3.79 -1.23
CA GLY A 377 2.70 4.67 -2.40
C GLY A 377 2.61 6.16 -2.03
N GLY A 378 2.76 7.04 -3.02
CA GLY A 378 2.74 8.51 -2.83
C GLY A 378 4.00 9.17 -3.36
N SER A 379 4.22 10.45 -3.01
CA SER A 379 5.33 11.27 -3.54
C SER A 379 6.70 10.96 -2.91
N PHE A 380 6.80 9.94 -2.07
CA PHE A 380 8.08 9.58 -1.45
C PHE A 380 8.99 8.95 -2.49
N ALA A 381 10.10 9.62 -2.79
CA ALA A 381 11.12 9.07 -3.66
C ALA A 381 11.96 8.03 -2.89
N GLN A 382 11.44 6.81 -2.84
CA GLN A 382 12.10 5.64 -2.28
C GLN A 382 13.30 5.25 -3.16
N TRP A 383 14.43 4.91 -2.53
CA TRP A 383 15.52 4.27 -3.26
C TRP A 383 15.13 2.86 -3.71
N SER A 384 15.33 2.55 -4.98
CA SER A 384 15.04 1.22 -5.53
C SER A 384 16.30 0.36 -5.50
N TYR A 385 16.37 -0.60 -4.57
CA TYR A 385 17.54 -1.51 -4.51
C TYR A 385 17.77 -2.31 -5.81
N ARG A 386 16.75 -2.41 -6.69
CA ARG A 386 16.87 -3.09 -7.99
C ARG A 386 17.82 -2.38 -8.94
N VAL A 387 18.13 -1.09 -8.71
CA VAL A 387 19.11 -0.37 -9.54
C VAL A 387 20.55 -0.48 -8.98
N ASP A 388 20.73 -1.14 -7.84
CA ASP A 388 22.03 -1.32 -7.18
C ASP A 388 22.99 -2.19 -8.01
N ALA A 389 24.28 -1.86 -7.96
CA ALA A 389 25.34 -2.65 -8.60
C ALA A 389 25.35 -4.12 -8.12
N ALA A 390 25.08 -4.34 -6.84
CA ALA A 390 24.95 -5.68 -6.28
C ALA A 390 23.77 -6.44 -6.91
N TYR A 391 22.61 -5.82 -7.06
CA TYR A 391 21.47 -6.46 -7.71
C TYR A 391 21.76 -6.77 -9.18
N LYS A 392 22.33 -5.81 -9.94
CA LYS A 392 22.72 -6.00 -11.34
C LYS A 392 23.69 -7.16 -11.55
N MET A 393 24.64 -7.35 -10.63
CA MET A 393 25.56 -8.49 -10.66
C MET A 393 24.82 -9.83 -10.43
N LEU A 394 23.85 -9.88 -9.50
CA LEU A 394 23.00 -11.07 -9.33
C LEU A 394 22.19 -11.38 -10.58
N GLU A 395 21.53 -10.37 -11.15
CA GLU A 395 20.70 -10.50 -12.34
C GLU A 395 21.53 -11.03 -13.52
N GLN A 396 22.72 -10.46 -13.74
CA GLN A 396 23.65 -10.91 -14.76
C GLN A 396 24.08 -12.38 -14.53
N SER A 397 24.51 -12.73 -13.31
CA SER A 397 24.90 -14.11 -12.99
C SER A 397 23.74 -15.09 -13.14
N ALA A 398 22.52 -14.69 -12.78
CA ALA A 398 21.33 -15.53 -12.94
C ALA A 398 21.00 -15.77 -14.42
N ALA A 399 21.11 -14.73 -15.24
CA ALA A 399 20.89 -14.82 -16.68
C ALA A 399 21.94 -15.71 -17.38
N GLU A 400 23.19 -15.69 -16.90
CA GLU A 400 24.29 -16.45 -17.50
C GLU A 400 24.35 -17.91 -17.00
N TYR A 401 24.09 -18.15 -15.72
CA TYR A 401 24.35 -19.44 -15.07
C TYR A 401 23.11 -20.15 -14.52
N GLY A 402 21.95 -19.50 -14.52
CA GLY A 402 20.74 -19.99 -13.85
C GLY A 402 20.68 -19.59 -12.37
N VAL A 403 19.47 -19.35 -11.86
CA VAL A 403 19.23 -18.88 -10.48
C VAL A 403 19.74 -19.89 -9.45
N GLU A 404 19.59 -21.17 -9.74
CA GLU A 404 20.01 -22.30 -8.90
C GLU A 404 21.54 -22.40 -8.71
N ARG A 405 22.32 -21.78 -9.60
CA ARG A 405 23.79 -21.77 -9.54
C ARG A 405 24.38 -20.48 -8.97
N LEU A 406 23.52 -19.54 -8.56
CA LEU A 406 23.97 -18.30 -7.90
C LEU A 406 24.85 -18.54 -6.66
N PRO A 407 24.57 -19.51 -5.77
CA PRO A 407 25.42 -19.77 -4.60
C PRO A 407 26.87 -20.13 -4.94
N GLU A 408 27.10 -20.70 -6.13
CA GLU A 408 28.42 -21.15 -6.60
C GLU A 408 29.15 -20.08 -7.40
N THR A 409 28.39 -19.23 -8.10
CA THR A 409 28.92 -18.26 -9.09
C THR A 409 29.13 -16.88 -8.47
N VAL A 410 28.35 -16.52 -7.46
CA VAL A 410 28.52 -15.28 -6.72
C VAL A 410 29.41 -15.51 -5.50
N THR A 411 30.70 -15.20 -5.64
CA THR A 411 31.68 -15.47 -4.57
C THR A 411 32.15 -14.20 -3.86
N ARG A 412 31.91 -13.01 -4.42
CA ARG A 412 32.35 -11.74 -3.85
C ARG A 412 31.59 -10.54 -4.42
N VAL A 413 31.08 -9.67 -3.55
CA VAL A 413 30.43 -8.41 -3.91
C VAL A 413 31.15 -7.27 -3.20
N LYS A 414 31.59 -6.28 -3.98
CA LYS A 414 32.17 -5.03 -3.49
C LYS A 414 31.44 -3.86 -4.14
N ILE A 415 30.78 -3.04 -3.33
CA ILE A 415 30.28 -1.73 -3.76
C ILE A 415 31.37 -0.72 -3.36
N GLN A 416 31.92 0.00 -4.33
CA GLN A 416 33.00 0.96 -4.10
C GLN A 416 32.59 2.35 -4.62
N THR A 417 32.82 3.35 -3.79
CA THR A 417 33.08 4.73 -4.25
C THR A 417 34.60 4.96 -4.27
N PRO A 418 35.12 6.05 -4.88
CA PRO A 418 36.55 6.36 -4.87
C PRO A 418 37.18 6.45 -3.46
N THR A 419 36.38 6.69 -2.42
CA THR A 419 36.84 6.98 -1.06
C THR A 419 36.36 6.00 0.01
N LYS A 420 35.31 5.19 -0.24
CA LYS A 420 34.73 4.27 0.76
C LYS A 420 34.14 3.01 0.12
N ALA A 421 34.35 1.87 0.76
CA ALA A 421 33.67 0.62 0.44
C ALA A 421 32.36 0.54 1.23
N PHE A 422 31.29 0.05 0.60
CA PHE A 422 29.99 -0.16 1.24
C PHE A 422 29.54 -1.61 1.04
N GLY A 423 28.87 -2.17 2.03
CA GLY A 423 28.15 -3.45 1.89
C GLY A 423 26.84 -3.26 1.13
N PRO A 424 26.20 -4.34 0.66
CA PRO A 424 24.84 -4.26 0.12
C PRO A 424 23.87 -3.70 1.16
N CYS A 425 22.81 -3.03 0.70
CA CYS A 425 21.67 -2.74 1.55
C CYS A 425 21.03 -4.04 2.03
N HIS A 426 20.25 -3.97 3.10
CA HIS A 426 19.66 -5.16 3.69
C HIS A 426 18.60 -5.79 2.77
N SER A 427 17.90 -4.99 1.97
CA SER A 427 16.98 -5.49 0.94
C SER A 427 17.72 -6.33 -0.11
N CYS A 428 18.92 -5.89 -0.52
CA CYS A 428 19.82 -6.73 -1.31
C CYS A 428 20.13 -8.02 -0.54
N GLN A 429 20.66 -7.96 0.70
CA GLN A 429 21.01 -9.17 1.48
C GLN A 429 19.88 -10.22 1.53
N ILE A 430 18.62 -9.80 1.72
CA ILE A 430 17.45 -10.69 1.69
C ILE A 430 17.27 -11.34 0.31
N VAL A 431 17.36 -10.56 -0.77
CA VAL A 431 17.25 -11.09 -2.14
C VAL A 431 18.35 -12.12 -2.40
N TYR A 432 19.59 -11.83 -2.00
CA TYR A 432 20.71 -12.76 -2.08
C TYR A 432 20.47 -14.05 -1.28
N ALA A 433 19.98 -13.92 -0.04
CA ALA A 433 19.65 -15.06 0.81
C ALA A 433 18.55 -15.94 0.21
N ARG A 434 17.51 -15.35 -0.40
CA ARG A 434 16.45 -16.08 -1.14
C ARG A 434 17.01 -16.84 -2.34
N CYS A 435 18.09 -16.34 -2.95
CA CYS A 435 18.82 -17.02 -4.02
C CYS A 435 19.91 -17.98 -3.52
N GLY A 436 20.00 -18.23 -2.21
CA GLY A 436 20.98 -19.14 -1.60
C GLY A 436 22.41 -18.61 -1.56
N VAL A 437 22.64 -17.33 -1.86
CA VAL A 437 23.97 -16.70 -1.80
C VAL A 437 24.29 -16.31 -0.35
N PRO A 438 25.40 -16.80 0.25
CA PRO A 438 25.70 -16.56 1.66
C PRO A 438 26.16 -15.12 1.91
N GLU A 439 25.86 -14.56 3.10
CA GLU A 439 26.28 -13.20 3.47
C GLU A 439 27.80 -12.99 3.45
N SER A 440 28.59 -14.06 3.55
CA SER A 440 30.06 -14.02 3.49
C SER A 440 30.63 -13.49 2.17
N VAL A 441 29.83 -13.43 1.10
CA VAL A 441 30.25 -12.84 -0.18
C VAL A 441 30.38 -11.32 -0.11
N PHE A 442 29.77 -10.68 0.90
CA PHE A 442 29.79 -9.24 1.07
C PHE A 442 31.02 -8.81 1.87
N ILE A 443 31.73 -7.80 1.35
CA ILE A 443 32.78 -7.14 2.12
C ILE A 443 32.17 -5.87 2.71
N THR A 444 31.70 -5.98 3.94
CA THR A 444 31.31 -4.82 4.74
C THR A 444 32.57 -4.01 5.08
N ALA A 445 32.50 -2.70 4.90
CA ALA A 445 33.42 -1.83 5.64
C ALA A 445 33.14 -2.02 7.15
N PRO A 446 34.16 -1.92 8.02
CA PRO A 446 33.92 -1.96 9.46
C PRO A 446 32.89 -0.89 9.82
N SER A 447 31.84 -1.30 10.54
CA SER A 447 30.87 -0.36 11.12
C SER A 447 31.63 0.70 11.93
N PRO A 448 31.27 1.99 11.85
CA PRO A 448 31.69 2.93 12.88
C PRO A 448 31.27 2.34 14.22
N ALA A 449 32.23 2.23 15.15
CA ALA A 449 31.94 1.74 16.48
C ALA A 449 30.87 2.65 17.12
N SER A 450 29.85 2.01 17.68
CA SER A 450 28.74 2.59 18.44
C SER A 450 29.18 3.53 19.55
#